data_AF-A0A2M8CV32-F1
#
_entry.id   AF-A0A2M8CV32-F1
#
_cell.length_a   1.000
_cell.length_b   1.000
_cell.length_c   1.000
_cell.angle_alpha   90.00
_cell.angle_beta   90.00
_cell.angle_gamma   90.00
#
_symmetry.space_group_name_H-M   'P 1'
#
loop_
_entity.id
_entity.type
_entity.pdbx_description
1 polymer ?
#
loop_
_entity_poly.entity_id
_entity_poly.type
_entity_poly.pdbx_seq_one_letter_code
_entity_poly.pdbx_strand_id
1 'polypeptide(L)'
;MTLYYCINDVFDKIEPLKENEHRFQTLVSVSTTMPECCIAPEDVFMLSSSPKMLDLTTTENAWQLAHLIEDIPLYNINMELVLDEALAERHKNSKIAYALEQAFENRPLPNTLKIADKDGDEIFSGDLRHPMLEHLDKLELCRIYIAFLKFLDRDDSHYSFEKNILGKHISSFLDRFDGYITPYNGKIKALILIAFGMRCDHDPGKPMEIYVQGGKKSAQNMNITEPQELIWAWLESDHYQLRRCRDLDRVMRSRGLPKIPNWVKTDVFSCLEKEAMKQVFAESLAQKTHDFALLKNTKHLLRAMQTNAQGHVDETLQQLLSQILSQGTGYAGAAAKFAENAEKRAAEAKKINLA
;
A
#
# COMPACT_ATOMS: atom_id res chain seq x y z
N MET A 1 -2.44 -13.16 -11.58
CA MET A 1 -1.71 -13.01 -10.31
C MET A 1 -2.36 -11.88 -9.53
N THR A 2 -2.79 -12.15 -8.30
CA THR A 2 -3.43 -11.13 -7.45
C THR A 2 -2.35 -10.37 -6.69
N LEU A 3 -2.50 -9.05 -6.59
CA LEU A 3 -1.56 -8.17 -5.89
C LEU A 3 -2.24 -7.51 -4.70
N TYR A 4 -1.56 -7.54 -3.57
CA TYR A 4 -2.02 -7.02 -2.29
C TYR A 4 -1.11 -5.91 -1.79
N TYR A 5 -1.67 -4.95 -1.07
CA TYR A 5 -0.93 -3.85 -0.45
C TYR A 5 -1.70 -3.24 0.73
N CYS A 6 -1.02 -2.54 1.63
CA CYS A 6 -1.67 -1.74 2.66
C CYS A 6 -1.85 -0.30 2.17
N ILE A 7 -3.04 0.27 2.33
CA ILE A 7 -3.31 1.65 1.89
C ILE A 7 -2.49 2.69 2.68
N ASN A 8 -2.18 2.40 3.95
CA ASN A 8 -1.36 3.28 4.78
C ASN A 8 0.06 3.39 4.24
N ASP A 9 0.67 2.28 3.78
CA ASP A 9 2.00 2.30 3.15
C ASP A 9 2.04 3.19 1.90
N VAL A 10 0.91 3.28 1.19
CA VAL A 10 0.76 4.19 0.05
C VAL A 10 0.79 5.63 0.54
N PHE A 11 -0.06 5.99 1.51
CA PHE A 11 -0.14 7.36 2.03
C PHE A 11 1.16 7.81 2.69
N ASP A 12 1.78 6.98 3.52
CA ASP A 12 3.03 7.29 4.21
C ASP A 12 4.18 7.55 3.22
N LYS A 13 4.15 6.91 2.04
CA LYS A 13 5.10 7.19 0.95
C LYS A 13 4.83 8.49 0.20
N ILE A 14 3.56 8.87 -0.02
CA ILE A 14 3.21 10.00 -0.90
C ILE A 14 2.96 11.32 -0.16
N GLU A 15 2.57 11.29 1.11
CA GLU A 15 2.28 12.48 1.92
C GLU A 15 3.51 13.39 2.16
N PRO A 16 4.73 12.87 2.41
CA PRO A 16 5.92 13.70 2.57
C PRO A 16 6.32 14.47 1.30
N LEU A 17 5.80 14.07 0.13
CA LEU A 17 6.18 14.62 -1.16
C LEU A 17 5.35 15.88 -1.46
N LYS A 18 6.03 17.03 -1.47
CA LYS A 18 5.40 18.37 -1.63
C LYS A 18 4.83 18.63 -3.02
N GLU A 19 5.25 17.87 -4.04
CA GLU A 19 4.85 18.05 -5.43
C GLU A 19 3.76 17.05 -5.81
N ASN A 20 2.52 17.56 -5.96
CA ASN A 20 1.32 16.74 -6.15
C ASN A 20 1.35 15.84 -7.39
N GLU A 21 2.05 16.22 -8.46
CA GLU A 21 2.09 15.43 -9.71
C GLU A 21 3.08 14.26 -9.62
N HIS A 22 4.24 14.47 -9.00
CA HIS A 22 5.27 13.45 -8.88
C HIS A 22 4.98 12.43 -7.77
N ARG A 23 4.27 12.83 -6.70
CA ARG A 23 3.99 11.91 -5.59
C ARG A 23 3.20 10.67 -6.01
N PHE A 24 2.29 10.79 -6.97
CA PHE A 24 1.49 9.66 -7.47
C PHE A 24 2.24 8.75 -8.43
N GLN A 25 3.40 9.18 -8.92
CA GLN A 25 4.33 8.37 -9.73
C GLN A 25 5.25 7.50 -8.85
N THR A 26 5.26 7.73 -7.53
CA THR A 26 6.08 6.94 -6.58
C THR A 26 5.70 5.47 -6.61
N LEU A 27 6.72 4.60 -6.63
CA LEU A 27 6.54 3.16 -6.54
C LEU A 27 6.35 2.72 -5.07
N VAL A 28 5.23 2.04 -4.83
CA VAL A 28 4.83 1.49 -3.53
C VAL A 28 4.89 -0.02 -3.59
N SER A 29 5.31 -0.64 -2.48
CA SER A 29 5.52 -2.07 -2.40
C SER A 29 4.19 -2.82 -2.47
N VAL A 30 4.17 -3.95 -3.17
CA VAL A 30 3.05 -4.88 -3.26
C VAL A 30 3.53 -6.30 -3.03
N SER A 31 2.61 -7.17 -2.62
CA SER A 31 2.86 -8.60 -2.39
C SER A 31 1.92 -9.46 -3.25
N THR A 32 2.35 -10.66 -3.59
CA THR A 32 1.52 -11.70 -4.23
C THR A 32 0.75 -12.53 -3.20
N THR A 33 1.13 -12.42 -1.93
CA THR A 33 0.43 -13.00 -0.78
C THR A 33 -0.19 -11.89 0.07
N MET A 34 -1.30 -12.19 0.75
CA MET A 34 -1.95 -11.21 1.62
C MET A 34 -1.01 -10.84 2.78
N PRO A 35 -0.59 -9.57 2.92
CA PRO A 35 0.32 -9.16 3.98
C PRO A 35 -0.40 -9.13 5.34
N GLU A 36 0.34 -9.37 6.42
CA GLU A 36 -0.11 -9.00 7.76
C GLU A 36 -0.03 -7.46 7.87
N CYS A 37 -1.17 -6.78 7.83
CA CYS A 37 -1.19 -5.33 8.03
C CYS A 37 -0.92 -5.01 9.50
N CYS A 38 0.11 -4.21 9.77
CA CYS A 38 0.52 -3.85 11.13
C CYS A 38 -0.51 -2.99 11.89
N ILE A 39 -1.46 -2.38 11.18
CA ILE A 39 -2.46 -1.46 11.77
C ILE A 39 -3.81 -2.16 11.93
N ALA A 40 -4.38 -2.66 10.84
CA ALA A 40 -5.67 -3.35 10.85
C ALA A 40 -5.81 -4.23 9.59
N PRO A 41 -6.28 -5.49 9.69
CA PRO A 41 -6.48 -6.36 8.53
C PRO A 41 -7.36 -5.75 7.44
N GLU A 42 -8.31 -4.89 7.82
CA GLU A 42 -9.22 -4.18 6.94
C GLU A 42 -8.54 -3.09 6.07
N ASP A 43 -7.27 -2.78 6.33
CA ASP A 43 -6.46 -1.83 5.56
C ASP A 43 -5.68 -2.49 4.40
N VAL A 44 -5.87 -3.80 4.21
CA VAL A 44 -5.34 -4.53 3.07
C VAL A 44 -6.26 -4.38 1.87
N PHE A 45 -5.67 -3.96 0.76
CA PHE A 45 -6.30 -3.84 -0.53
C PHE A 45 -5.78 -4.90 -1.48
N MET A 46 -6.65 -5.30 -2.40
CA MET A 46 -6.37 -6.07 -3.58
C MET A 46 -6.47 -5.16 -4.81
N LEU A 47 -5.58 -5.36 -5.77
CA LEU A 47 -5.70 -4.67 -7.05
C LEU A 47 -6.73 -5.36 -7.95
N SER A 48 -7.76 -4.62 -8.37
CA SER A 48 -8.89 -5.14 -9.17
C SER A 48 -8.61 -5.23 -10.67
N SER A 49 -7.57 -4.54 -11.14
CA SER A 49 -7.17 -4.50 -12.53
C SER A 49 -5.82 -5.17 -12.72
N SER A 50 -5.50 -5.54 -13.96
CA SER A 50 -4.19 -6.03 -14.35
C SER A 50 -3.31 -4.84 -14.76
N PRO A 51 -2.46 -4.30 -13.86
CA PRO A 51 -1.53 -3.22 -14.20
C PRO A 51 -0.53 -3.71 -15.25
N LYS A 52 0.02 -2.78 -16.02
CA LYS A 52 1.08 -3.11 -16.97
C LYS A 52 2.41 -3.26 -16.22
N MET A 53 2.71 -4.48 -15.77
CA MET A 53 3.90 -4.79 -14.98
C MET A 53 5.05 -5.30 -15.84
N LEU A 54 6.27 -4.89 -15.52
CA LEU A 54 7.47 -5.58 -15.96
C LEU A 54 7.68 -6.83 -15.09
N ASP A 55 7.72 -8.01 -15.70
CA ASP A 55 7.92 -9.26 -14.98
C ASP A 55 9.39 -9.69 -14.94
N LEU A 56 9.98 -9.65 -13.75
CA LEU A 56 11.35 -10.08 -13.45
C LEU A 56 11.38 -11.39 -12.68
N THR A 57 10.29 -12.17 -12.67
CA THR A 57 10.22 -13.45 -11.94
C THR A 57 10.78 -14.62 -12.75
N THR A 58 10.85 -14.47 -14.08
CA THR A 58 11.28 -15.50 -15.02
C THR A 58 12.12 -14.92 -16.16
N THR A 59 13.13 -15.68 -16.58
CA THR A 59 14.00 -15.33 -17.71
C THR A 59 13.29 -15.40 -19.06
N GLU A 60 12.13 -16.05 -19.13
CA GLU A 60 11.27 -16.08 -20.32
C GLU A 60 10.78 -14.67 -20.70
N ASN A 61 10.57 -13.80 -19.72
CA ASN A 61 10.12 -12.43 -19.92
C ASN A 61 11.26 -11.41 -20.07
N ALA A 62 12.51 -11.87 -20.13
CA ALA A 62 13.70 -11.01 -20.26
C ALA A 62 13.66 -10.10 -21.49
N TRP A 63 12.95 -10.49 -22.55
CA TRP A 63 12.78 -9.67 -23.74
C TRP A 63 12.12 -8.31 -23.44
N GLN A 64 11.21 -8.24 -22.45
CA GLN A 64 10.56 -6.97 -22.08
C GLN A 64 11.57 -5.98 -21.49
N LEU A 65 12.48 -6.48 -20.65
CA LEU A 65 13.57 -5.69 -20.09
C LEU A 65 14.61 -5.34 -21.15
N ALA A 66 14.93 -6.26 -22.06
CA ALA A 66 15.84 -6.01 -23.19
C ALA A 66 15.34 -4.84 -24.07
N HIS A 67 14.07 -4.84 -24.46
CA HIS A 67 13.47 -3.73 -25.21
C HIS A 67 13.47 -2.42 -24.41
N LEU A 68 13.29 -2.48 -23.08
CA LEU A 68 13.35 -1.29 -22.24
C LEU A 68 14.76 -0.68 -22.20
N ILE A 69 15.80 -1.50 -22.03
CA ILE A 69 17.19 -1.02 -21.97
C ILE A 69 17.75 -0.67 -23.36
N GLU A 70 17.15 -1.19 -24.44
CA GLU A 70 17.45 -0.76 -25.80
C GLU A 70 17.14 0.70 -26.01
N ASP A 71 15.97 1.13 -25.53
CA ASP A 71 15.50 2.49 -25.69
C ASP A 71 16.07 3.46 -24.64
N ILE A 72 16.62 2.92 -23.55
CA ILE A 72 17.17 3.70 -22.43
C ILE A 72 18.58 3.17 -22.12
N PRO A 73 19.62 3.63 -22.84
CA PRO A 73 20.98 3.11 -22.72
C PRO A 73 21.56 3.15 -21.31
N LEU A 74 21.12 4.10 -20.48
CA LEU A 74 21.56 4.20 -19.09
C LEU A 74 21.18 2.96 -18.26
N TYR A 75 20.03 2.33 -18.53
CA TYR A 75 19.63 1.12 -17.82
C TYR A 75 20.49 -0.08 -18.19
N ASN A 76 21.00 -0.12 -19.43
CA ASN A 76 21.98 -1.13 -19.85
C ASN A 76 23.28 -1.00 -19.06
N ILE A 77 23.85 0.22 -19.04
CA ILE A 77 25.08 0.52 -18.29
C ILE A 77 24.91 0.20 -16.80
N ASN A 78 23.78 0.60 -16.21
CA ASN A 78 23.49 0.29 -14.81
C ASN A 78 23.45 -1.22 -14.53
N MET A 79 22.92 -2.02 -15.47
CA MET A 79 22.85 -3.47 -15.33
C MET A 79 24.23 -4.12 -15.43
N GLU A 80 25.06 -3.65 -16.36
CA GLU A 80 26.47 -4.07 -16.48
C GLU A 80 27.23 -3.78 -15.17
N LEU A 81 27.11 -2.57 -14.62
CA LEU A 81 27.76 -2.17 -13.38
C LEU A 81 27.32 -3.02 -12.17
N VAL A 82 26.02 -3.30 -12.07
CA VAL A 82 25.46 -4.12 -10.97
C VAL A 82 25.98 -5.55 -11.02
N LEU A 83 26.03 -6.15 -12.22
CA LEU A 83 26.59 -7.50 -12.39
C LEU A 83 28.11 -7.52 -12.21
N ASP A 84 28.82 -6.47 -12.64
CA ASP A 84 30.26 -6.32 -12.42
C ASP A 84 30.59 -6.27 -10.91
N GLU A 85 29.81 -5.53 -10.14
CA GLU A 85 29.93 -5.45 -8.68
C GLU A 85 29.65 -6.81 -8.03
N ALA A 86 28.58 -7.50 -8.43
CA ALA A 86 28.30 -8.85 -7.94
C ALA A 86 29.46 -9.83 -8.25
N LEU A 87 29.99 -9.79 -9.48
CA LEU A 87 31.11 -10.64 -9.90
C LEU A 87 32.39 -10.35 -9.09
N ALA A 88 32.64 -9.10 -8.73
CA ALA A 88 33.77 -8.74 -7.87
C ALA A 88 33.58 -9.23 -6.42
N GLU A 89 32.34 -9.20 -5.92
CA GLU A 89 32.01 -9.61 -4.54
C GLU A 89 31.90 -11.12 -4.34
N ARG A 90 31.71 -11.90 -5.41
CA ARG A 90 31.51 -13.36 -5.34
C ARG A 90 32.56 -14.10 -4.50
N HIS A 91 33.81 -13.62 -4.51
CA HIS A 91 34.91 -14.24 -3.78
C HIS A 91 34.80 -14.09 -2.26
N LYS A 92 33.98 -13.15 -1.78
CA LYS A 92 33.77 -12.84 -0.37
C LYS A 92 32.37 -13.23 0.13
N ASN A 93 31.44 -13.53 -0.78
CA ASN A 93 30.05 -13.81 -0.45
C ASN A 93 29.56 -15.06 -1.21
N SER A 94 29.42 -16.17 -0.49
CA SER A 94 28.99 -17.46 -1.06
C SER A 94 27.57 -17.43 -1.65
N LYS A 95 26.69 -16.54 -1.17
CA LYS A 95 25.35 -16.38 -1.73
C LYS A 95 25.41 -15.72 -3.11
N ILE A 96 26.21 -14.66 -3.25
CA ILE A 96 26.41 -13.99 -4.54
C ILE A 96 27.09 -14.95 -5.52
N ALA A 97 28.11 -15.69 -5.07
CA ALA A 97 28.76 -16.70 -5.90
C ALA A 97 27.76 -17.74 -6.43
N TYR A 98 26.95 -18.32 -5.54
CA TYR A 98 25.91 -19.28 -5.93
C TYR A 98 24.91 -18.67 -6.91
N ALA A 99 24.41 -17.46 -6.64
CA ALA A 99 23.45 -16.78 -7.51
C ALA A 99 24.02 -16.51 -8.90
N LEU A 100 25.29 -16.10 -9.00
CA LEU A 100 26.00 -15.91 -10.27
C LEU A 100 26.22 -17.24 -11.00
N GLU A 101 26.65 -18.30 -10.31
CA GLU A 101 26.81 -19.63 -10.90
C GLU A 101 25.50 -20.11 -11.52
N GLN A 102 24.38 -19.93 -10.82
CA GLN A 102 23.07 -20.28 -11.37
C GLN A 102 22.65 -19.35 -12.53
N ALA A 103 22.92 -18.05 -12.44
CA ALA A 103 22.59 -17.08 -13.48
C ALA A 103 23.34 -17.32 -14.80
N PHE A 104 24.57 -17.82 -14.71
CA PHE A 104 25.40 -18.23 -15.86
C PHE A 104 25.22 -19.73 -16.21
N GLU A 105 24.18 -20.40 -15.71
CA GLU A 105 23.87 -21.80 -16.01
C GLU A 105 25.01 -22.79 -15.68
N ASN A 106 25.78 -22.51 -14.62
CA ASN A 106 26.99 -23.23 -14.21
C ASN A 106 28.12 -23.21 -15.26
N ARG A 107 28.08 -22.29 -16.22
CA ARG A 107 29.22 -22.00 -17.10
C ARG A 107 30.33 -21.28 -16.31
N PRO A 108 31.59 -21.33 -16.76
CA PRO A 108 32.67 -20.59 -16.13
C PRO A 108 32.34 -19.10 -16.02
N LEU A 109 32.37 -18.56 -14.81
CA LEU A 109 32.10 -17.15 -14.60
C LEU A 109 33.23 -16.28 -15.21
N PRO A 110 32.94 -15.06 -15.68
CA PRO A 110 33.94 -14.16 -16.22
C PRO A 110 35.10 -13.94 -15.24
N ASN A 111 36.33 -13.99 -15.75
CA ASN A 111 37.53 -13.66 -14.97
C ASN A 111 37.61 -12.14 -14.77
N THR A 112 38.07 -11.72 -13.59
CA THR A 112 38.40 -10.31 -13.34
C THR A 112 39.69 -9.97 -14.08
N LEU A 113 39.64 -9.00 -14.99
CA LEU A 113 40.84 -8.53 -15.68
C LEU A 113 41.57 -7.50 -14.80
N LYS A 114 42.63 -7.95 -14.14
CA LYS A 114 43.58 -7.08 -13.43
C LYS A 114 44.77 -6.80 -14.34
N ILE A 115 45.07 -5.53 -14.60
CA ILE A 115 46.36 -5.12 -15.14
C ILE A 115 47.21 -4.64 -13.95
N ALA A 116 48.39 -5.22 -13.78
CA ALA A 116 49.37 -4.66 -12.87
C ALA A 116 49.89 -3.34 -13.46
N ASP A 117 49.80 -2.24 -12.72
CA ASP A 117 50.54 -1.03 -13.07
C ASP A 117 52.05 -1.28 -12.95
N LYS A 118 52.84 -0.45 -13.62
CA LYS A 118 54.31 -0.46 -13.58
C LYS A 118 54.88 -0.32 -12.16
N ASP A 119 54.09 0.20 -11.23
CA ASP A 119 54.45 0.37 -9.81
C ASP A 119 53.88 -0.73 -8.88
N GLY A 120 53.21 -1.75 -9.43
CA GLY A 120 52.70 -2.90 -8.67
C GLY A 120 51.31 -2.71 -8.06
N ASP A 121 50.68 -1.55 -8.28
CA ASP A 121 49.28 -1.32 -7.92
C ASP A 121 48.34 -2.02 -8.91
N GLU A 122 47.29 -2.66 -8.38
CA GLU A 122 46.27 -3.33 -9.20
C GLU A 122 45.38 -2.28 -9.87
N ILE A 123 45.48 -2.11 -11.20
CA ILE A 123 44.59 -1.25 -11.99
C ILE A 123 43.67 -2.12 -12.86
N PHE A 124 42.40 -1.75 -12.96
CA PHE A 124 41.42 -2.44 -13.80
C PHE A 124 41.52 -1.97 -15.25
N SER A 125 41.44 -2.89 -16.20
CA SER A 125 41.52 -2.56 -17.63
C SER A 125 40.13 -2.27 -18.21
N GLY A 126 39.76 -0.99 -18.27
CA GLY A 126 38.48 -0.54 -18.84
C GLY A 126 37.52 0.02 -17.80
N ASP A 127 36.32 0.38 -18.25
CA ASP A 127 35.29 0.98 -17.40
C ASP A 127 34.66 -0.06 -16.44
N LEU A 128 34.76 -1.36 -16.76
CA LEU A 128 34.34 -2.50 -15.94
C LEU A 128 35.50 -3.42 -15.53
N ARG A 129 35.37 -4.09 -14.39
CA ARG A 129 36.31 -5.13 -13.92
C ARG A 129 36.15 -6.44 -14.70
N HIS A 130 34.99 -6.63 -15.32
CA HIS A 130 34.62 -7.76 -16.16
C HIS A 130 34.11 -7.29 -17.55
N PRO A 131 34.98 -6.87 -18.47
CA PRO A 131 34.59 -6.31 -19.78
C PRO A 131 33.76 -7.24 -20.67
N MET A 132 33.75 -8.54 -20.39
CA MET A 132 32.89 -9.50 -21.09
C MET A 132 31.40 -9.11 -21.02
N LEU A 133 30.98 -8.42 -19.96
CA LEU A 133 29.60 -7.94 -19.82
C LEU A 133 29.18 -6.98 -20.94
N GLU A 134 30.09 -6.13 -21.43
CA GLU A 134 29.83 -5.17 -22.53
C GLU A 134 29.63 -5.87 -23.88
N HIS A 135 30.09 -7.12 -24.00
CA HIS A 135 30.00 -7.91 -25.23
C HIS A 135 28.80 -8.86 -25.25
N LEU A 136 28.05 -8.95 -24.15
CA LEU A 136 26.80 -9.69 -24.10
C LEU A 136 25.75 -8.99 -24.95
N ASP A 137 24.93 -9.77 -25.66
CA ASP A 137 23.72 -9.19 -26.21
C ASP A 137 22.75 -8.78 -25.08
N LYS A 138 21.91 -7.78 -25.34
CA LYS A 138 21.02 -7.20 -24.32
C LYS A 138 20.04 -8.22 -23.74
N LEU A 139 19.60 -9.19 -24.54
CA LEU A 139 18.70 -10.23 -24.07
C LEU A 139 19.43 -11.19 -23.13
N GLU A 140 20.67 -11.57 -23.46
CA GLU A 140 21.53 -12.39 -22.60
C GLU A 140 21.84 -11.69 -21.28
N LEU A 141 22.23 -10.41 -21.31
CA LEU A 141 22.46 -9.60 -20.11
C LEU A 141 21.22 -9.55 -19.21
N CYS A 142 20.04 -9.30 -19.77
CA CYS A 142 18.78 -9.28 -19.04
C CYS A 142 18.42 -10.64 -18.43
N ARG A 143 18.66 -11.74 -19.16
CA ARG A 143 18.44 -13.10 -18.66
C ARG A 143 19.34 -13.40 -17.47
N ILE A 144 20.62 -13.06 -17.56
CA ILE A 144 21.57 -13.22 -16.45
C ILE A 144 21.12 -12.41 -15.24
N TYR A 145 20.75 -11.13 -15.42
CA TYR A 145 20.30 -10.29 -14.32
C TYR A 145 19.02 -10.82 -13.65
N ILE A 146 18.02 -11.22 -14.42
CA ILE A 146 16.77 -11.80 -13.87
C ILE A 146 17.04 -13.10 -13.12
N ALA A 147 17.87 -13.98 -13.69
CA ALA A 147 18.26 -15.22 -13.02
C ALA A 147 19.03 -14.94 -11.73
N PHE A 148 19.96 -13.98 -11.76
CA PHE A 148 20.72 -13.56 -10.59
C PHE A 148 19.81 -13.08 -9.46
N LEU A 149 18.87 -12.18 -9.75
CA LEU A 149 17.88 -11.71 -8.76
C LEU A 149 17.07 -12.85 -8.15
N LYS A 150 16.69 -13.84 -8.97
CA LYS A 150 15.93 -15.01 -8.52
C LYS A 150 16.72 -15.90 -7.56
N PHE A 151 18.02 -16.06 -7.74
CA PHE A 151 18.84 -16.94 -6.90
C PHE A 151 19.51 -16.24 -5.72
N LEU A 152 19.53 -14.90 -5.69
CA LEU A 152 20.07 -14.13 -4.57
C LEU A 152 19.25 -14.30 -3.27
N ASP A 153 18.01 -14.78 -3.38
CA ASP A 153 17.13 -15.24 -2.28
C ASP A 153 16.87 -14.26 -1.14
N ARG A 154 16.87 -12.95 -1.46
CA ARG A 154 16.30 -11.84 -0.69
C ARG A 154 16.48 -10.53 -1.47
N ASP A 155 15.65 -9.54 -1.16
CA ASP A 155 15.74 -8.18 -1.68
C ASP A 155 16.96 -7.46 -1.05
N ASP A 156 18.16 -7.80 -1.51
CA ASP A 156 19.35 -7.02 -1.16
C ASP A 156 19.31 -5.70 -1.90
N SER A 157 19.16 -4.61 -1.14
CA SER A 157 19.09 -3.26 -1.67
C SER A 157 20.30 -2.85 -2.53
N HIS A 158 21.41 -3.59 -2.46
CA HIS A 158 22.60 -3.34 -3.28
C HIS A 158 22.43 -3.79 -4.74
N TYR A 159 21.50 -4.70 -5.04
CA TYR A 159 21.26 -5.23 -6.39
C TYR A 159 19.83 -4.96 -6.89
N SER A 160 19.06 -4.16 -6.16
CA SER A 160 17.63 -3.96 -6.43
C SER A 160 17.38 -3.24 -7.76
N PHE A 161 16.33 -3.68 -8.47
CA PHE A 161 15.97 -3.10 -9.76
C PHE A 161 15.67 -1.59 -9.68
N GLU A 162 14.88 -1.16 -8.70
CA GLU A 162 14.53 0.26 -8.56
C GLU A 162 15.74 1.15 -8.23
N LYS A 163 16.57 0.78 -7.25
CA LYS A 163 17.66 1.64 -6.81
C LYS A 163 18.82 1.64 -7.81
N ASN A 164 19.16 0.47 -8.34
CA ASN A 164 20.40 0.29 -9.09
C ASN A 164 20.17 0.38 -10.60
N ILE A 165 19.05 -0.13 -11.13
CA ILE A 165 18.78 -0.09 -12.57
C ILE A 165 18.03 1.19 -12.94
N LEU A 166 16.90 1.48 -12.28
CA LEU A 166 16.12 2.68 -12.58
C LEU A 166 16.77 3.96 -12.05
N GLY A 167 17.29 3.90 -10.82
CA GLY A 167 17.98 5.01 -10.16
C GLY A 167 17.15 6.31 -10.17
N LYS A 168 17.76 7.42 -10.58
CA LYS A 168 17.08 8.72 -10.68
C LYS A 168 16.22 8.89 -11.95
N HIS A 169 16.24 7.93 -12.87
CA HIS A 169 15.62 8.06 -14.20
C HIS A 169 14.30 7.29 -14.32
N ILE A 170 13.66 7.02 -13.17
CA ILE A 170 12.43 6.24 -13.05
C ILE A 170 11.31 6.67 -14.00
N SER A 171 11.20 7.95 -14.36
CA SER A 171 10.16 8.47 -15.26
C SER A 171 10.08 7.71 -16.59
N SER A 172 11.22 7.42 -17.21
CA SER A 172 11.27 6.73 -18.51
C SER A 172 10.76 5.28 -18.41
N PHE A 173 10.91 4.65 -17.25
CA PHE A 173 10.29 3.36 -16.97
C PHE A 173 8.77 3.49 -16.77
N LEU A 174 8.36 4.50 -16.01
CA LEU A 174 6.96 4.78 -15.70
C LEU A 174 6.14 5.19 -16.94
N ASP A 175 6.76 5.69 -18.00
CA ASP A 175 6.07 5.95 -19.27
C ASP A 175 5.61 4.66 -19.97
N ARG A 176 6.22 3.52 -19.64
CA ARG A 176 5.97 2.23 -20.29
C ARG A 176 5.29 1.21 -19.39
N PHE A 177 5.54 1.26 -18.10
CA PHE A 177 5.05 0.31 -17.11
C PHE A 177 4.45 1.02 -15.90
N ASP A 178 3.50 0.36 -15.25
CA ASP A 178 2.88 0.80 -14.00
C ASP A 178 3.68 0.36 -12.77
N GLY A 179 4.61 -0.57 -12.95
CA GLY A 179 5.36 -1.19 -11.88
C GLY A 179 6.15 -2.39 -12.39
N TYR A 180 6.82 -3.07 -11.47
CA TYR A 180 7.55 -4.30 -11.75
C TYR A 180 7.30 -5.34 -10.65
N ILE A 181 7.48 -6.61 -10.98
CA ILE A 181 7.43 -7.70 -10.02
C ILE A 181 8.71 -8.53 -10.08
N THR A 182 9.20 -8.93 -8.91
CA THR A 182 10.33 -9.83 -8.68
C THR A 182 9.81 -11.13 -8.04
N PRO A 183 10.61 -12.20 -7.92
CA PRO A 183 10.19 -13.44 -7.26
C PRO A 183 9.67 -13.25 -5.83
N TYR A 184 10.09 -12.20 -5.12
CA TYR A 184 9.82 -12.01 -3.69
C TYR A 184 8.81 -10.89 -3.41
N ASN A 185 8.75 -9.88 -4.27
CA ASN A 185 7.91 -8.70 -4.05
C ASN A 185 7.62 -7.98 -5.38
N GLY A 186 6.76 -6.98 -5.36
CA GLY A 186 6.61 -6.06 -6.48
C GLY A 186 6.57 -4.61 -6.01
N LYS A 187 6.64 -3.69 -6.96
CA LYS A 187 6.32 -2.28 -6.72
C LYS A 187 5.48 -1.72 -7.83
N ILE A 188 4.49 -0.89 -7.48
CA ILE A 188 3.51 -0.29 -8.40
C ILE A 188 3.36 1.20 -8.08
N LYS A 189 3.11 2.02 -9.10
CA LYS A 189 2.73 3.42 -8.93
C LYS A 189 1.60 3.58 -7.93
N ALA A 190 1.76 4.50 -6.98
CA ALA A 190 0.76 4.86 -6.00
C ALA A 190 -0.59 5.23 -6.65
N LEU A 191 -0.57 5.91 -7.81
CA LEU A 191 -1.78 6.25 -8.57
C LEU A 191 -2.63 5.02 -8.89
N ILE A 192 -2.00 3.96 -9.38
CA ILE A 192 -2.66 2.73 -9.83
C ILE A 192 -3.27 2.00 -8.63
N LEU A 193 -2.52 1.94 -7.52
CA LEU A 193 -3.01 1.36 -6.28
C LEU A 193 -4.27 2.09 -5.79
N ILE A 194 -4.20 3.42 -5.64
CA ILE A 194 -5.34 4.23 -5.16
C ILE A 194 -6.53 4.12 -6.12
N ALA A 195 -6.30 4.23 -7.44
CA ALA A 195 -7.38 4.28 -8.43
C ALA A 195 -8.10 2.92 -8.64
N PHE A 196 -7.36 1.81 -8.55
CA PHE A 196 -7.87 0.48 -8.90
C PHE A 196 -7.85 -0.52 -7.73
N GLY A 197 -7.55 -0.06 -6.53
CA GLY A 197 -7.66 -0.86 -5.31
C GLY A 197 -9.11 -1.23 -4.98
N MET A 198 -9.27 -2.39 -4.36
CA MET A 198 -10.48 -2.83 -3.68
C MET A 198 -10.11 -3.33 -2.29
N ARG A 199 -10.92 -3.03 -1.29
CA ARG A 199 -10.73 -3.61 0.04
C ARG A 199 -10.97 -5.13 0.00
N CYS A 200 -10.19 -5.90 0.74
CA CYS A 200 -10.38 -7.36 0.81
C CYS A 200 -11.61 -7.78 1.63
N ASP A 201 -12.09 -6.91 2.51
CA ASP A 201 -13.15 -7.19 3.50
C ASP A 201 -14.54 -6.70 3.09
N HIS A 202 -14.68 -6.00 1.96
CA HIS A 202 -15.94 -5.41 1.51
C HIS A 202 -16.26 -5.66 0.04
N ASP A 203 -17.55 -5.87 -0.24
CA ASP A 203 -18.08 -6.06 -1.59
C ASP A 203 -18.55 -4.71 -2.17
N PRO A 204 -17.88 -4.17 -3.21
CA PRO A 204 -18.23 -2.89 -3.81
C PRO A 204 -19.57 -2.90 -4.56
N GLY A 205 -20.16 -4.07 -4.83
CA GLY A 205 -21.42 -4.21 -5.56
C GLY A 205 -22.69 -4.03 -4.72
N LYS A 206 -22.58 -3.99 -3.38
CA LYS A 206 -23.74 -3.96 -2.50
C LYS A 206 -24.39 -2.55 -2.44
N PRO A 207 -25.73 -2.44 -2.57
CA PRO A 207 -26.44 -1.18 -2.35
C PRO A 207 -26.37 -0.73 -0.88
N MET A 208 -26.51 0.58 -0.65
CA MET A 208 -26.36 1.23 0.65
C MET A 208 -27.31 0.66 1.71
N GLU A 209 -28.54 0.31 1.34
CA GLU A 209 -29.56 -0.21 2.24
C GLU A 209 -29.13 -1.53 2.89
N ILE A 210 -28.38 -2.36 2.15
CA ILE A 210 -27.86 -3.63 2.65
C ILE A 210 -26.80 -3.40 3.73
N TYR A 211 -25.99 -2.34 3.63
CA TYR A 211 -25.01 -1.98 4.66
C TYR A 211 -25.69 -1.56 5.96
N VAL A 212 -26.72 -0.70 5.89
CA VAL A 212 -27.45 -0.24 7.08
C VAL A 212 -28.20 -1.39 7.76
N GLN A 213 -28.92 -2.22 6.98
CA GLN A 213 -29.61 -3.40 7.52
C GLN A 213 -28.62 -4.44 8.06
N GLY A 214 -27.50 -4.64 7.36
CA GLY A 214 -26.41 -5.52 7.76
C GLY A 214 -25.81 -5.10 9.10
N GLY A 215 -25.53 -3.82 9.29
CA GLY A 215 -25.00 -3.27 10.55
C GLY A 215 -25.94 -3.51 11.73
N LYS A 216 -27.24 -3.21 11.57
CA LYS A 216 -28.23 -3.48 12.63
C LYS A 216 -28.28 -4.96 13.01
N LYS A 217 -28.34 -5.84 12.00
CA LYS A 217 -28.37 -7.29 12.21
C LYS A 217 -27.09 -7.80 12.86
N SER A 218 -25.93 -7.28 12.44
CA SER A 218 -24.63 -7.63 12.99
C SER A 218 -24.54 -7.25 14.48
N ALA A 219 -24.92 -6.02 14.84
CA ALA A 219 -24.99 -5.58 16.23
C ALA A 219 -25.94 -6.42 17.09
N GLN A 220 -27.11 -6.77 16.56
CA GLN A 220 -28.07 -7.65 17.26
C GLN A 220 -27.51 -9.06 17.47
N ASN A 221 -26.82 -9.62 16.48
CA ASN A 221 -26.23 -10.95 16.56
C ASN A 221 -25.08 -11.05 17.58
N MET A 222 -24.43 -9.93 17.92
CA MET A 222 -23.41 -9.91 18.96
C MET A 222 -24.00 -10.17 20.36
N ASN A 223 -25.32 -9.99 20.55
CA ASN A 223 -26.04 -10.27 21.81
C ASN A 223 -25.39 -9.65 23.06
N ILE A 224 -24.77 -8.47 22.91
CA ILE A 224 -24.08 -7.79 24.00
C ILE A 224 -25.12 -7.27 25.00
N THR A 225 -25.00 -7.69 26.25
CA THR A 225 -25.94 -7.30 27.30
C THR A 225 -25.35 -6.33 28.32
N GLU A 226 -24.05 -6.39 28.57
CA GLU A 226 -23.44 -5.60 29.62
C GLU A 226 -23.26 -4.13 29.21
N PRO A 227 -23.64 -3.14 30.05
CA PRO A 227 -23.52 -1.72 29.71
C PRO A 227 -22.10 -1.29 29.31
N GLN A 228 -21.07 -1.83 29.98
CA GLN A 228 -19.67 -1.52 29.66
C GLN A 228 -19.27 -2.08 28.30
N GLU A 229 -19.66 -3.32 27.98
CA GLU A 229 -19.41 -3.94 26.69
C GLU A 229 -20.14 -3.22 25.55
N LEU A 230 -21.35 -2.70 25.79
CA LEU A 230 -22.05 -1.86 24.82
C LEU A 230 -21.29 -0.57 24.51
N ILE A 231 -20.69 0.06 25.52
CA ILE A 231 -19.84 1.25 25.32
C ILE A 231 -18.58 0.86 24.53
N TRP A 232 -17.94 -0.27 24.85
CA TRP A 232 -16.78 -0.75 24.10
C TRP A 232 -17.09 -1.06 22.64
N ALA A 233 -18.17 -1.79 22.35
CA ALA A 233 -18.57 -2.11 20.99
C ALA A 233 -18.95 -0.85 20.17
N TRP A 234 -19.57 0.14 20.83
CA TRP A 234 -19.81 1.46 20.23
C TRP A 234 -18.49 2.16 19.89
N LEU A 235 -17.53 2.17 20.82
CA LEU A 235 -16.22 2.79 20.63
C LEU A 235 -15.41 2.08 19.56
N GLU A 236 -15.45 0.76 19.46
CA GLU A 236 -14.76 0.00 18.42
C GLU A 236 -15.27 0.39 17.03
N SER A 237 -16.60 0.53 16.90
CA SER A 237 -17.26 1.02 15.68
C SER A 237 -16.85 2.46 15.35
N ASP A 238 -16.74 3.33 16.35
CA ASP A 238 -16.30 4.72 16.18
C ASP A 238 -14.81 4.83 15.80
N HIS A 239 -13.95 3.96 16.35
CA HIS A 239 -12.53 3.88 15.99
C HIS A 239 -12.34 3.37 14.56
N TYR A 240 -13.17 2.43 14.11
CA TYR A 240 -13.18 2.02 12.71
C TYR A 240 -13.51 3.21 11.79
N GLN A 241 -14.61 3.93 12.08
CA GLN A 241 -15.01 5.10 11.29
C GLN A 241 -13.96 6.21 11.32
N LEU A 242 -13.28 6.43 12.46
CA LEU A 242 -12.15 7.37 12.57
C LEU A 242 -11.04 7.03 11.57
N ARG A 243 -10.57 5.77 11.53
CA ARG A 243 -9.51 5.35 10.59
C ARG A 243 -9.96 5.54 9.13
N ARG A 244 -11.15 5.07 8.79
CA ARG A 244 -11.72 5.22 7.44
C ARG A 244 -11.86 6.68 7.03
N CYS A 245 -12.34 7.55 7.92
CA CYS A 245 -12.49 8.96 7.63
C CYS A 245 -11.15 9.67 7.39
N ARG A 246 -10.06 9.24 8.03
CA ARG A 246 -8.71 9.74 7.71
C ARG A 246 -8.28 9.32 6.30
N ASP A 247 -8.44 8.05 5.93
CA ASP A 247 -8.14 7.56 4.58
C ASP A 247 -8.96 8.32 3.51
N LEU A 248 -10.26 8.48 3.77
CA LEU A 248 -11.18 9.20 2.90
C LEU A 248 -10.77 10.66 2.74
N ASP A 249 -10.42 11.36 3.82
CA ASP A 249 -9.96 12.75 3.73
C ASP A 249 -8.69 12.89 2.90
N ARG A 250 -7.72 12.00 3.10
CA ARG A 250 -6.45 11.96 2.34
C ARG A 250 -6.67 11.82 0.84
N VAL A 251 -7.58 10.94 0.43
CA VAL A 251 -7.92 10.74 -0.99
C VAL A 251 -8.75 11.88 -1.55
N MET A 252 -9.77 12.32 -0.84
CA MET A 252 -10.70 13.34 -1.34
C MET A 252 -10.06 14.72 -1.44
N ARG A 253 -9.00 15.00 -0.66
CA ARG A 253 -8.17 16.22 -0.81
C ARG A 253 -7.10 16.10 -1.89
N SER A 254 -6.82 14.89 -2.37
CA SER A 254 -5.71 14.65 -3.29
C SER A 254 -6.00 15.21 -4.69
N ARG A 255 -5.31 16.30 -5.03
CA ARG A 255 -5.26 16.83 -6.40
C ARG A 255 -4.32 15.96 -7.23
N GLY A 256 -4.77 15.42 -8.36
CA GLY A 256 -3.97 14.56 -9.25
C GLY A 256 -4.56 13.18 -9.53
N LEU A 257 -5.63 12.79 -8.82
CA LEU A 257 -6.39 11.58 -9.17
C LEU A 257 -7.32 11.88 -10.35
N PRO A 258 -7.37 11.02 -11.38
CA PRO A 258 -8.22 11.25 -12.56
C PRO A 258 -9.72 11.16 -12.23
N LYS A 259 -10.08 10.35 -11.23
CA LYS A 259 -11.43 10.20 -10.69
C LYS A 259 -11.37 9.70 -9.25
N ILE A 260 -12.45 9.91 -8.50
CA ILE A 260 -12.61 9.33 -7.16
C ILE A 260 -12.67 7.80 -7.31
N PRO A 261 -11.86 7.03 -6.58
CA PRO A 261 -11.88 5.58 -6.64
C PRO A 261 -13.21 4.98 -6.13
N ASN A 262 -13.61 3.83 -6.69
CA ASN A 262 -14.87 3.17 -6.31
C ASN A 262 -14.91 2.78 -4.82
N TRP A 263 -13.77 2.40 -4.25
CA TRP A 263 -13.68 2.00 -2.85
C TRP A 263 -14.00 3.14 -1.88
N VAL A 264 -13.88 4.41 -2.29
CA VAL A 264 -14.27 5.57 -1.46
C VAL A 264 -15.76 5.50 -1.13
N LYS A 265 -16.59 5.14 -2.12
CA LYS A 265 -18.03 4.95 -1.91
C LYS A 265 -18.30 3.78 -0.98
N THR A 266 -17.58 2.67 -1.16
CA THR A 266 -17.66 1.49 -0.30
C THR A 266 -17.33 1.84 1.15
N ASP A 267 -16.24 2.55 1.40
CA ASP A 267 -15.81 2.95 2.74
C ASP A 267 -16.83 3.87 3.43
N VAL A 268 -17.48 4.76 2.68
CA VAL A 268 -18.56 5.60 3.21
C VAL A 268 -19.77 4.75 3.60
N PHE A 269 -20.11 3.73 2.79
CA PHE A 269 -21.19 2.79 3.12
C PHE A 269 -20.84 1.93 4.33
N SER A 270 -19.59 1.46 4.46
CA SER A 270 -19.10 0.78 5.65
C SER A 270 -19.14 1.69 6.89
N CYS A 271 -18.88 3.00 6.74
CA CYS A 271 -19.08 3.94 7.84
C CYS A 271 -20.55 4.03 8.26
N LEU A 272 -21.50 3.99 7.32
CA LEU A 272 -22.93 3.94 7.64
C LEU A 272 -23.36 2.62 8.28
N GLU A 273 -22.74 1.50 7.89
CA GLU A 273 -22.94 0.22 8.57
C GLU A 273 -22.52 0.29 10.03
N LYS A 274 -21.32 0.82 10.32
CA LYS A 274 -20.87 1.04 11.69
C LYS A 274 -21.73 2.06 12.45
N GLU A 275 -22.25 3.07 11.77
CA GLU A 275 -23.19 4.01 12.37
C GLU A 275 -24.48 3.30 12.79
N ALA A 276 -25.01 2.41 11.95
CA ALA A 276 -26.19 1.62 12.27
C ALA A 276 -25.96 0.66 13.45
N MET A 277 -24.76 0.07 13.56
CA MET A 277 -24.36 -0.71 14.73
C MET A 277 -24.36 0.15 16.00
N LYS A 278 -23.74 1.34 15.94
CA LYS A 278 -23.69 2.30 17.04
C LYS A 278 -25.08 2.71 17.52
N GLN A 279 -26.05 2.88 16.62
CA GLN A 279 -27.45 3.15 16.99
C GLN A 279 -28.05 2.03 17.85
N VAL A 280 -27.89 0.76 17.45
CA VAL A 280 -28.39 -0.40 18.20
C VAL A 280 -27.74 -0.50 19.59
N PHE A 281 -26.42 -0.30 19.68
CA PHE A 281 -25.73 -0.35 20.97
C PHE A 281 -26.15 0.79 21.89
N ALA A 282 -26.28 2.01 21.35
CA ALA A 282 -26.69 3.17 22.13
C ALA A 282 -28.15 3.08 22.60
N GLU A 283 -29.06 2.57 21.77
CA GLU A 283 -30.45 2.30 22.14
C GLU A 283 -30.52 1.26 23.26
N SER A 284 -29.77 0.15 23.12
CA SER A 284 -29.69 -0.89 24.15
C SER A 284 -29.15 -0.37 25.47
N LEU A 285 -28.14 0.52 25.42
CA LEU A 285 -27.56 1.13 26.61
C LEU A 285 -28.54 2.10 27.29
N ALA A 286 -29.28 2.89 26.52
CA ALA A 286 -30.30 3.81 27.02
C ALA A 286 -31.44 3.07 27.76
N GLN A 287 -31.82 1.87 27.28
CA GLN A 287 -32.83 1.04 27.93
C GLN A 287 -32.34 0.43 29.25
N LYS A 288 -31.04 0.17 29.38
CA LYS A 288 -30.44 -0.54 30.53
C LYS A 288 -29.89 0.38 31.62
N THR A 289 -29.44 1.57 31.26
CA THR A 289 -28.83 2.52 32.19
C THR A 289 -29.70 3.76 32.30
N HIS A 290 -29.96 4.21 33.54
CA HIS A 290 -30.65 5.49 33.73
C HIS A 290 -29.75 6.60 33.16
N ASP A 291 -30.20 7.21 32.06
CA ASP A 291 -29.59 8.36 31.39
C ASP A 291 -28.09 8.28 31.12
N PHE A 292 -27.57 7.11 30.71
CA PHE A 292 -26.15 6.94 30.40
C PHE A 292 -25.22 7.36 31.55
N ALA A 293 -25.59 7.08 32.81
CA ALA A 293 -24.85 7.52 33.99
C ALA A 293 -23.33 7.27 33.95
N LEU A 294 -22.91 6.18 33.30
CA LEU A 294 -21.49 5.81 33.09
C LEU A 294 -20.69 6.85 32.27
N LEU A 295 -21.38 7.68 31.49
CA LEU A 295 -20.81 8.65 30.54
C LEU A 295 -20.93 10.11 31.03
N LYS A 296 -21.32 10.34 32.28
CA LYS A 296 -21.61 11.68 32.82
C LYS A 296 -20.47 12.69 32.67
N ASN A 297 -19.22 12.23 32.65
CA ASN A 297 -18.02 13.08 32.53
C ASN A 297 -17.42 13.10 31.11
N THR A 298 -18.11 12.52 30.12
CA THR A 298 -17.64 12.43 28.73
C THR A 298 -18.61 13.17 27.81
N LYS A 299 -18.49 14.50 27.73
CA LYS A 299 -19.45 15.38 27.06
C LYS A 299 -19.65 15.03 25.58
N HIS A 300 -18.56 14.82 24.84
CA HIS A 300 -18.61 14.54 23.41
C HIS A 300 -19.14 13.12 23.13
N LEU A 301 -18.69 12.14 23.89
CA LEU A 301 -19.13 10.74 23.78
C LEU A 301 -20.60 10.58 24.17
N LEU A 302 -20.99 11.14 25.32
CA LEU A 302 -22.38 11.12 25.80
C LEU A 302 -23.32 11.71 24.74
N ARG A 303 -22.99 12.89 24.21
CA ARG A 303 -23.80 13.53 23.17
C ARG A 303 -23.93 12.64 21.93
N ALA A 304 -22.83 12.06 21.46
CA ALA A 304 -22.86 11.19 20.27
C ALA A 304 -23.71 9.94 20.49
N MET A 305 -23.56 9.27 21.65
CA MET A 305 -24.37 8.11 21.98
C MET A 305 -25.85 8.45 22.15
N GLN A 306 -26.19 9.60 22.76
CA GLN A 306 -27.58 10.07 22.84
C GLN A 306 -28.17 10.32 21.44
N THR A 307 -27.43 10.96 20.54
CA THR A 307 -27.84 11.16 19.15
C THR A 307 -28.08 9.81 18.44
N ASN A 308 -27.18 8.84 18.61
CA ASN A 308 -27.35 7.51 18.03
C ASN A 308 -28.51 6.72 18.64
N ALA A 309 -28.76 6.83 19.95
CA ALA A 309 -29.90 6.17 20.61
C ALA A 309 -31.27 6.69 20.10
N GLN A 310 -31.31 7.90 19.57
CA GLN A 310 -32.49 8.48 18.91
C GLN A 310 -32.61 8.05 17.43
N GLY A 311 -31.71 7.20 16.93
CA GLY A 311 -31.69 6.75 15.54
C GLY A 311 -31.15 7.78 14.55
N HIS A 312 -30.54 8.88 15.02
CA HIS A 312 -29.92 9.87 14.15
C HIS A 312 -28.52 9.41 13.69
N VAL A 313 -28.17 9.79 12.47
CA VAL A 313 -26.83 9.62 11.87
C VAL A 313 -26.03 10.89 12.12
N ASP A 314 -24.74 10.76 12.44
CA ASP A 314 -23.84 11.91 12.59
C ASP A 314 -23.91 12.87 11.38
N GLU A 315 -24.08 14.16 11.65
CA GLU A 315 -24.23 15.21 10.63
C GLU A 315 -23.04 15.25 9.65
N THR A 316 -21.82 14.98 10.13
CA THR A 316 -20.63 14.98 9.26
C THR A 316 -20.58 13.74 8.36
N LEU A 317 -21.10 12.59 8.80
CA LEU A 317 -21.28 11.42 7.93
C LEU A 317 -22.39 11.65 6.89
N GLN A 318 -23.49 12.32 7.26
CA GLN A 318 -24.52 12.72 6.30
C GLN A 318 -23.99 13.68 5.24
N GLN A 319 -23.19 14.67 5.65
CA GLN A 319 -22.50 15.59 4.73
C GLN A 319 -21.53 14.84 3.81
N LEU A 320 -20.73 13.91 4.36
CA LEU A 320 -19.81 13.09 3.58
C LEU A 320 -20.56 12.25 2.53
N LEU A 321 -21.67 11.61 2.91
CA LEU A 321 -22.52 10.85 2.00
C LEU A 321 -23.06 11.75 0.87
N SER A 322 -23.56 12.94 1.21
CA SER A 322 -24.05 13.92 0.23
C SER A 322 -22.94 14.34 -0.74
N GLN A 323 -21.72 14.57 -0.26
CA GLN A 323 -20.57 14.95 -1.07
C GLN A 323 -20.13 13.85 -2.06
N ILE A 324 -20.36 12.58 -1.72
CA ILE A 324 -19.99 11.44 -2.56
C ILE A 324 -21.07 11.09 -3.56
N LEU A 325 -22.35 11.26 -3.20
CA LEU A 325 -23.48 10.93 -4.08
C LEU A 325 -23.85 12.07 -5.04
N SER A 326 -23.62 13.33 -4.66
CA SER A 326 -24.02 14.49 -5.47
C SER A 326 -22.91 14.84 -6.46
N GLN A 327 -23.20 14.71 -7.75
CA GLN A 327 -22.28 15.17 -8.80
C GLN A 327 -22.13 16.70 -8.71
N GLY A 328 -20.90 17.17 -8.47
CA GLY A 328 -20.55 18.59 -8.52
C GLY A 328 -20.45 19.32 -7.17
N THR A 329 -20.82 18.70 -6.04
CA THR A 329 -20.49 19.25 -4.72
C THR A 329 -19.02 18.95 -4.41
N GLY A 330 -18.18 19.98 -4.35
CA GLY A 330 -16.79 19.81 -3.94
C GLY A 330 -16.66 19.24 -2.52
N TYR A 331 -15.61 18.46 -2.28
CA TYR A 331 -15.32 17.94 -0.95
C TYR A 331 -14.99 19.09 0.01
N ALA A 332 -15.76 19.21 1.11
CA ALA A 332 -15.62 20.29 2.09
C ALA A 332 -15.00 19.85 3.43
N GLY A 333 -14.26 18.73 3.45
CA GLY A 333 -13.57 18.29 4.67
C GLY A 333 -14.44 17.55 5.69
N ALA A 334 -15.58 16.99 5.27
CA ALA A 334 -16.51 16.32 6.18
C ALA A 334 -15.87 15.10 6.89
N ALA A 335 -15.03 14.34 6.20
CA ALA A 335 -14.35 13.18 6.79
C ALA A 335 -13.29 13.61 7.83
N ALA A 336 -12.51 14.66 7.55
CA ALA A 336 -11.59 15.23 8.56
C ALA A 336 -12.33 15.69 9.82
N LYS A 337 -13.46 16.39 9.65
CA LYS A 337 -14.26 16.87 10.79
C LYS A 337 -14.84 15.72 11.61
N PHE A 338 -15.27 14.63 10.97
CA PHE A 338 -15.68 13.42 11.69
C PHE A 338 -14.51 12.85 12.49
N ALA A 339 -13.33 12.69 11.86
CA ALA A 339 -12.13 12.16 12.51
C ALA A 339 -11.71 12.99 13.74
N GLU A 340 -11.66 14.32 13.62
CA GLU A 340 -11.36 15.22 14.75
C GLU A 340 -12.35 15.06 15.92
N ASN A 341 -13.64 14.84 15.61
CA ASN A 341 -14.66 14.61 16.64
C ASN A 341 -14.55 13.22 17.27
N ALA A 342 -14.23 12.19 16.49
CA ALA A 342 -13.98 10.85 16.98
C ALA A 342 -12.74 10.78 17.89
N GLU A 343 -11.69 11.54 17.59
CA GLU A 343 -10.52 11.67 18.46
C GLU A 343 -10.87 12.26 19.83
N LYS A 344 -11.75 13.28 19.88
CA LYS A 344 -12.25 13.84 21.14
C LYS A 344 -13.02 12.79 21.95
N ARG A 345 -13.85 11.98 21.28
CA ARG A 345 -14.59 10.87 21.92
C ARG A 345 -13.64 9.78 22.43
N ALA A 346 -12.63 9.40 21.65
CA ALA A 346 -11.61 8.43 22.06
C ALA A 346 -10.78 8.94 23.25
N ALA A 347 -10.44 10.23 23.27
CA ALA A 347 -9.74 10.85 24.41
C ALA A 347 -10.61 10.90 25.67
N GLU A 348 -11.92 11.12 25.54
CA GLU A 348 -12.87 11.02 26.64
C GLU A 348 -13.06 9.58 27.13
N ALA A 349 -13.13 8.61 26.22
CA ALA A 349 -13.30 7.20 26.54
C ALA A 349 -12.20 6.66 27.47
N LYS A 350 -10.95 7.13 27.29
CA LYS A 350 -9.82 6.79 28.18
C LYS A 350 -10.03 7.22 29.65
N LYS A 351 -10.99 8.10 29.92
CA LYS A 351 -11.33 8.58 31.27
C LYS A 351 -12.41 7.74 31.93
N ILE A 352 -13.05 6.84 31.19
CA ILE A 352 -14.06 5.94 31.71
C ILE A 352 -13.32 4.73 32.32
N ASN A 353 -13.40 4.56 33.63
CA ASN A 353 -13.00 3.32 34.28
C ASN A 353 -14.02 2.24 33.93
N LEU A 354 -13.81 1.57 32.80
CA LEU A 354 -14.51 0.36 32.41
C LEU A 354 -13.75 -0.81 33.03
N ALA A 355 -13.89 -0.96 34.35
CA ALA A 355 -13.30 -2.02 35.16
C ALA A 355 -14.40 -2.93 35.72
#